data_AF-A0A2J8M361-F1
#
_entry.id   AF-A0A2J8M361-F1
#
_cell.length_a   1.000
_cell.length_b   1.000
_cell.length_c   1.000
_cell.angle_alpha   90.00
_cell.angle_beta   90.00
_cell.angle_gamma   90.00
#
_symmetry.space_group_name_H-M   'P 1'
#
loop_
_entity.id
_entity.type
_entity.pdbx_description
1 polymer ?
#
loop_
_entity_poly.entity_id
_entity_poly.type
_entity_poly.pdbx_seq_one_letter_code
_entity_poly.pdbx_strand_id
1 'polypeptide(L)'
;MAGAAMYELVRVGHSELVGEIIRLEGDMATIQVYEETSGVSVGDPVLRTGKPLSVELGPGIMGAIFDGIQRPLSDISSQTQSIYIPRGVNVSALSRDIKWDFTPCKNLRVGSHITGGDIYGIVSENSLIKHKIMLPPRNRGTVTYIAPPGNYDTSDVVLELEFEGVKEKFTMVQVWPVRQVRPVT
;
A
#
# COMPACT_ATOMS: atom_id res chain seq x y z
N MET A 1 -26.33 0.85 -1.58
CA MET A 1 -24.90 1.14 -1.82
C MET A 1 -24.69 2.47 -2.55
N ALA A 2 -25.54 3.48 -2.32
CA ALA A 2 -25.40 4.78 -2.97
C ALA A 2 -24.04 5.45 -2.63
N GLY A 3 -23.35 5.95 -3.65
CA GLY A 3 -22.03 6.57 -3.54
C GLY A 3 -20.84 5.60 -3.54
N ALA A 4 -21.05 4.33 -3.87
CA ALA A 4 -19.94 3.42 -4.15
C ALA A 4 -19.42 3.64 -5.58
N ALA A 5 -18.13 3.41 -5.80
CA ALA A 5 -17.49 3.55 -7.10
C ALA A 5 -17.26 2.19 -7.78
N MET A 6 -17.18 2.21 -9.12
CA MET A 6 -16.74 1.05 -9.88
C MET A 6 -15.28 0.71 -9.54
N TYR A 7 -14.96 -0.59 -9.43
CA TYR A 7 -13.65 -1.12 -9.03
C TYR A 7 -13.22 -0.75 -7.60
N GLU A 8 -14.15 -0.29 -6.77
CA GLU A 8 -13.87 -0.04 -5.36
C GLU A 8 -13.71 -1.35 -4.59
N LEU A 9 -12.72 -1.39 -3.70
CA LEU A 9 -12.50 -2.50 -2.79
C LEU A 9 -13.51 -2.42 -1.63
N VAL A 10 -14.10 -3.57 -1.30
CA VAL A 10 -15.08 -3.71 -0.23
C VAL A 10 -14.74 -4.90 0.66
N ARG A 11 -15.25 -4.88 1.89
CA ARG A 11 -15.16 -5.98 2.86
C ARG A 11 -16.56 -6.54 3.08
N VAL A 12 -16.77 -7.81 2.74
CA VAL A 12 -18.08 -8.46 2.71
C VAL A 12 -18.24 -9.41 3.90
N GLY A 13 -19.34 -9.25 4.62
CA GLY A 13 -19.72 -10.09 5.74
C GLY A 13 -18.96 -9.85 7.02
N HIS A 14 -19.34 -10.60 8.06
CA HIS A 14 -18.72 -10.50 9.38
C HIS A 14 -17.24 -10.91 9.39
N SER A 15 -16.83 -11.73 8.43
CA SER A 15 -15.43 -12.11 8.22
C SER A 15 -14.66 -11.13 7.34
N GLU A 16 -15.26 -10.01 6.91
CA GLU A 16 -14.58 -8.96 6.13
C GLU A 16 -13.84 -9.49 4.88
N LEU A 17 -14.49 -10.39 4.14
CA LEU A 17 -13.94 -10.99 2.93
C LEU A 17 -13.64 -9.91 1.89
N VAL A 18 -12.47 -9.99 1.27
CA VAL A 18 -12.05 -9.01 0.27
C VAL A 18 -12.85 -9.21 -1.02
N GLY A 19 -13.49 -8.13 -1.48
CA GLY A 19 -14.17 -8.11 -2.77
C GLY A 19 -14.01 -6.79 -3.51
N GLU A 20 -14.38 -6.79 -4.78
CA GLU A 20 -14.33 -5.61 -5.66
C GLU A 20 -15.69 -5.40 -6.34
N ILE A 21 -16.16 -4.15 -6.41
CA ILE A 21 -17.39 -3.81 -7.10
C ILE A 21 -17.17 -3.84 -8.61
N ILE A 22 -17.93 -4.68 -9.31
CA ILE A 22 -17.85 -4.86 -10.78
C ILE A 22 -19.04 -4.29 -11.54
N ARG A 23 -20.16 -4.01 -10.86
CA ARG A 23 -21.36 -3.41 -11.46
C ARG A 23 -22.16 -2.65 -10.41
N LEU A 24 -22.79 -1.55 -10.84
CA LEU A 24 -23.70 -0.75 -10.03
C LEU A 24 -25.03 -0.60 -10.79
N GLU A 25 -26.14 -0.89 -10.11
CA GLU A 25 -27.51 -0.77 -10.63
C GLU A 25 -28.39 -0.07 -9.60
N GLY A 26 -28.57 1.25 -9.74
CA GLY A 26 -29.30 2.06 -8.77
C GLY A 26 -28.68 1.93 -7.37
N ASP A 27 -29.44 1.38 -6.43
CA ASP A 27 -28.99 1.17 -5.05
C ASP A 27 -28.28 -0.17 -4.80
N MET A 28 -28.27 -1.07 -5.80
CA MET A 28 -27.63 -2.37 -5.73
C MET A 28 -26.23 -2.36 -6.36
N ALA A 29 -25.34 -3.17 -5.81
CA ALA A 29 -23.98 -3.35 -6.31
C ALA A 29 -23.69 -4.85 -6.49
N THR A 30 -23.11 -5.23 -7.62
CA THR A 30 -22.57 -6.57 -7.83
C THR A 30 -21.09 -6.57 -7.44
N ILE A 31 -20.75 -7.42 -6.47
CA ILE A 31 -19.40 -7.54 -5.92
C ILE A 31 -18.82 -8.89 -6.32
N GLN A 32 -17.61 -8.88 -6.85
CA GLN A 32 -16.80 -10.07 -7.04
C GLN A 32 -15.92 -10.26 -5.79
N VAL A 33 -16.14 -11.35 -5.06
CA VAL A 33 -15.36 -11.69 -3.86
C VAL A 33 -14.14 -12.53 -4.27
N TYR A 34 -12.95 -12.22 -3.74
CA TYR A 34 -11.70 -12.93 -4.06
C TYR A 34 -11.40 -14.10 -3.11
N GLU A 35 -12.20 -14.25 -2.07
CA GLU A 35 -12.15 -15.34 -1.09
C GLU A 35 -13.40 -16.23 -1.21
N GLU A 36 -13.39 -17.38 -0.54
CA GLU A 36 -14.53 -18.29 -0.52
C GLU A 36 -15.73 -17.67 0.22
N THR A 37 -16.89 -17.62 -0.44
CA THR A 37 -18.13 -17.01 0.07
C THR A 37 -18.99 -17.96 0.91
N SER A 38 -18.51 -19.17 1.20
CA SER A 38 -19.22 -20.14 2.03
C SER A 38 -19.51 -19.56 3.43
N GLY A 39 -20.77 -19.55 3.84
CA GLY A 39 -21.18 -18.98 5.13
C GLY A 39 -21.51 -17.49 5.11
N VAL A 40 -21.39 -16.80 3.98
CA VAL A 40 -21.98 -15.45 3.81
C VAL A 40 -23.50 -15.58 3.73
N SER A 41 -24.22 -14.79 4.54
CA SER A 41 -25.67 -14.86 4.65
C SER A 41 -26.35 -13.54 4.25
N VAL A 42 -27.67 -13.57 4.01
CA VAL A 42 -28.43 -12.34 3.76
C VAL A 42 -28.53 -11.54 5.05
N GLY A 43 -28.13 -10.26 5.00
CA GLY A 43 -28.10 -9.36 6.16
C GLY A 43 -26.70 -9.05 6.67
N ASP A 44 -25.70 -9.81 6.20
CA ASP A 44 -24.28 -9.54 6.45
C ASP A 44 -23.87 -8.13 5.96
N PRO A 45 -23.07 -7.39 6.75
CA PRO A 45 -22.67 -6.03 6.40
C PRO A 45 -21.66 -6.01 5.25
N VAL A 46 -21.65 -4.93 4.47
CA VAL A 46 -20.63 -4.66 3.45
C VAL A 46 -19.99 -3.31 3.73
N LEU A 47 -18.70 -3.31 4.09
CA LEU A 47 -17.94 -2.10 4.37
C LEU A 47 -17.19 -1.65 3.11
N ARG A 48 -17.26 -0.34 2.84
CA ARG A 48 -16.62 0.30 1.69
C ARG A 48 -15.29 0.92 2.09
N THR A 49 -14.27 0.76 1.25
CA THR A 49 -12.95 1.35 1.51
C THR A 49 -12.74 2.70 0.83
N GLY A 50 -13.58 3.07 -0.14
CA GLY A 50 -13.45 4.28 -0.95
C GLY A 50 -12.23 4.28 -1.88
N LYS A 51 -11.51 3.15 -1.99
CA LYS A 51 -10.27 3.04 -2.77
C LYS A 51 -10.33 1.80 -3.67
N PRO A 52 -9.69 1.85 -4.85
CA PRO A 52 -9.55 0.66 -5.68
C PRO A 52 -8.58 -0.34 -5.06
N LEU A 53 -8.61 -1.58 -5.55
CA LEU A 53 -7.58 -2.57 -5.21
C LEU A 53 -6.19 -1.99 -5.50
N SER A 54 -5.40 -1.88 -4.45
CA SER A 54 -4.09 -1.24 -4.46
C SER A 54 -3.08 -2.08 -3.70
N VAL A 55 -1.82 -1.97 -4.10
CA VAL A 55 -0.70 -2.69 -3.51
C VAL A 55 0.26 -1.72 -2.83
N GLU A 56 0.87 -2.18 -1.74
CA GLU A 56 1.96 -1.48 -1.07
C GLU A 56 3.28 -1.75 -1.79
N LEU A 57 4.02 -0.70 -2.09
CA LEU A 57 5.32 -0.76 -2.77
C LEU A 57 6.36 -0.08 -1.89
N GLY A 58 7.35 -0.83 -1.45
CA GLY A 58 8.43 -0.35 -0.59
C GLY A 58 9.38 -1.47 -0.17
N PRO A 59 10.31 -1.19 0.77
CA PRO A 59 11.24 -2.19 1.30
C PRO A 59 10.53 -3.34 2.01
N GLY A 60 11.04 -4.56 1.86
CA GLY A 60 10.49 -5.79 2.43
C GLY A 60 9.68 -6.63 1.45
N ILE A 61 9.60 -6.21 0.19
CA ILE A 61 8.91 -6.96 -0.87
C ILE A 61 9.81 -8.06 -1.47
N MET A 62 11.12 -7.86 -1.48
CA MET A 62 12.06 -8.78 -2.10
C MET A 62 12.32 -9.99 -1.19
N GLY A 63 12.12 -11.19 -1.74
CA GLY A 63 12.25 -12.45 -0.99
C GLY A 63 10.98 -12.85 -0.23
N ALA A 64 9.95 -12.00 -0.23
CA ALA A 64 8.63 -12.34 0.31
C ALA A 64 7.79 -13.11 -0.73
N ILE A 65 6.86 -13.94 -0.23
CA ILE A 65 5.88 -14.67 -1.05
C ILE A 65 4.50 -14.17 -0.68
N PHE A 66 3.74 -13.74 -1.69
CA PHE A 66 2.41 -13.15 -1.53
C PHE A 66 1.33 -14.01 -2.16
N ASP A 67 0.10 -13.87 -1.65
CA ASP A 67 -1.10 -14.39 -2.31
C ASP A 67 -1.61 -13.44 -3.42
N GLY A 68 -2.77 -13.76 -4.02
CA GLY A 68 -3.36 -13.00 -5.13
C GLY A 68 -3.80 -11.57 -4.78
N ILE A 69 -3.86 -11.21 -3.50
CA ILE A 69 -4.24 -9.87 -3.02
C ILE A 69 -3.13 -9.22 -2.17
N GLN A 70 -1.88 -9.68 -2.35
CA GLN A 70 -0.67 -9.14 -1.73
C GLN A 70 -0.55 -9.36 -0.20
N ARG A 71 -1.10 -10.44 0.35
CA ARG A 71 -0.84 -10.82 1.75
C ARG A 71 0.37 -11.76 1.87
N PRO A 72 1.33 -11.49 2.78
CA PRO A 72 2.53 -12.32 2.94
C PRO A 72 2.20 -13.68 3.55
N LEU A 73 2.51 -14.77 2.84
CA LEU A 73 2.18 -16.14 3.28
C LEU A 73 2.98 -16.57 4.51
N SER A 74 4.24 -16.13 4.62
CA SER A 74 5.11 -16.41 5.77
C SER A 74 4.54 -15.83 7.06
N ASP A 75 4.02 -14.60 6.99
CA ASP A 75 3.48 -13.89 8.15
C ASP A 75 2.10 -14.45 8.53
N ILE A 76 1.26 -14.78 7.54
CA ILE A 76 -0.02 -15.48 7.79
C ILE A 76 0.23 -16.80 8.52
N SER A 77 1.17 -17.61 8.02
CA SER A 77 1.50 -18.92 8.63
C SER A 77 2.00 -18.73 10.06
N SER A 78 2.90 -17.77 10.27
CA SER A 78 3.46 -17.47 11.59
C SER A 78 2.42 -16.89 12.56
N GLN A 79 1.47 -16.10 12.09
CA GLN A 79 0.42 -15.52 12.93
C GLN A 79 -0.67 -16.53 13.30
N THR A 80 -1.04 -17.39 12.35
CA THR A 80 -2.15 -18.33 12.50
C THR A 80 -1.71 -19.69 13.05
N GLN A 81 -0.41 -19.98 13.04
CA GLN A 81 0.18 -21.26 13.47
C GLN A 81 -0.50 -22.47 12.79
N SER A 82 -0.88 -22.29 11.53
CA SER A 82 -1.65 -23.26 10.75
C SER A 82 -1.07 -23.39 9.35
N ILE A 83 -1.28 -24.56 8.74
CA ILE A 83 -0.94 -24.82 7.34
C ILE A 83 -2.00 -24.28 6.37
N TYR A 84 -3.19 -23.93 6.87
CA TYR A 84 -4.30 -23.41 6.09
C TYR A 84 -4.42 -21.89 6.26
N ILE A 85 -4.77 -21.18 5.19
CA ILE A 85 -5.04 -19.75 5.21
C ILE A 85 -6.47 -19.53 5.71
N PRO A 86 -6.67 -18.88 6.87
CA PRO A 86 -8.01 -18.56 7.33
C PRO A 86 -8.64 -17.48 6.46
N ARG A 87 -9.98 -17.50 6.37
CA ARG A 87 -10.75 -16.50 5.63
C ARG A 87 -10.81 -15.19 6.39
N GLY A 88 -10.75 -14.07 5.69
CA GLY A 88 -10.89 -12.75 6.31
C GLY A 88 -9.66 -12.27 7.07
N VAL A 89 -8.53 -12.97 6.96
CA VAL A 89 -7.29 -12.53 7.60
C VAL A 89 -6.79 -11.26 6.91
N ASN A 90 -6.54 -10.23 7.72
CA ASN A 90 -6.04 -8.94 7.30
C ASN A 90 -4.61 -8.74 7.83
N VAL A 91 -3.61 -9.11 7.02
CA VAL A 91 -2.19 -8.88 7.31
C VAL A 91 -1.68 -7.74 6.42
N SER A 92 -0.82 -6.89 6.98
CA SER A 92 -0.10 -5.85 6.22
C SER A 92 0.75 -6.50 5.13
N ALA A 93 0.80 -5.89 3.94
CA ALA A 93 1.61 -6.44 2.84
C ALA A 93 3.11 -6.36 3.18
N LEU A 94 3.55 -5.22 3.70
CA LEU A 94 4.91 -5.05 4.20
C LEU A 94 4.91 -5.02 5.73
N SER A 95 5.94 -5.63 6.33
CA SER A 95 6.12 -5.61 7.78
C SER A 95 6.39 -4.18 8.27
N ARG A 96 5.76 -3.83 9.38
CA ARG A 96 5.92 -2.53 10.06
C ARG A 96 6.91 -2.57 11.21
N ASP A 97 7.36 -3.76 11.59
CA ASP A 97 8.29 -3.96 12.70
C ASP A 97 9.76 -4.03 12.23
N ILE A 98 9.98 -4.29 10.94
CA ILE A 98 11.31 -4.37 10.36
C ILE A 98 11.84 -2.97 10.10
N LYS A 99 13.00 -2.70 10.70
CA LYS A 99 13.76 -1.46 10.52
C LYS A 99 14.67 -1.57 9.31
N TRP A 100 14.72 -0.51 8.52
CA TRP A 100 15.53 -0.43 7.32
C TRP A 100 16.53 0.72 7.40
N ASP A 101 17.77 0.47 6.97
CA ASP A 101 18.82 1.50 6.87
C ASP A 101 18.56 2.41 5.66
N PHE A 102 17.96 3.56 5.93
CA PHE A 102 17.64 4.58 4.94
C PHE A 102 18.79 5.57 4.79
N THR A 103 19.17 5.82 3.55
CA THR A 103 20.16 6.84 3.20
C THR A 103 19.55 7.86 2.24
N PRO A 104 19.45 9.15 2.62
CA PRO A 104 18.90 10.18 1.75
C PRO A 104 19.82 10.44 0.54
N CYS A 105 19.23 10.88 -0.57
CA CYS A 105 20.00 11.18 -1.78
C CYS A 105 20.90 12.40 -1.57
N LYS A 106 22.20 12.29 -1.86
CA LYS A 106 23.20 13.34 -1.56
C LYS A 106 22.94 14.68 -2.28
N ASN A 107 22.26 14.64 -3.42
CA ASN A 107 21.91 15.82 -4.21
C ASN A 107 20.63 16.51 -3.72
N LEU A 108 19.85 15.88 -2.84
CA LEU A 108 18.59 16.40 -2.34
C LEU A 108 18.83 17.19 -1.05
N ARG A 109 18.41 18.45 -1.02
CA ARG A 109 18.51 19.33 0.14
C ARG A 109 17.13 19.90 0.48
N VAL A 110 16.97 20.38 1.71
CA VAL A 110 15.81 21.18 2.09
C VAL A 110 15.77 22.42 1.18
N GLY A 111 14.60 22.68 0.58
CA GLY A 111 14.39 23.72 -0.43
C GLY A 111 14.55 23.25 -1.88
N SER A 112 14.99 22.01 -2.14
CA SER A 112 15.06 21.47 -3.50
C SER A 112 13.65 21.16 -4.03
N HIS A 113 13.44 21.36 -5.33
CA HIS A 113 12.24 20.92 -6.03
C HIS A 113 12.37 19.46 -6.45
N ILE A 114 11.30 18.70 -6.28
CA ILE A 114 11.23 17.28 -6.62
C ILE A 114 9.88 16.97 -7.28
N THR A 115 9.87 16.04 -8.24
CA THR A 115 8.67 15.57 -8.93
C THR A 115 8.47 14.06 -8.78
N GLY A 116 7.27 13.59 -9.10
CA GLY A 116 6.94 12.17 -9.07
C GLY A 116 7.90 11.33 -9.92
N GLY A 117 8.41 10.25 -9.32
CA GLY A 117 9.43 9.37 -9.93
C GLY A 117 10.87 9.69 -9.52
N ASP A 118 11.14 10.88 -8.96
CA ASP A 118 12.48 11.23 -8.48
C ASP A 118 12.85 10.42 -7.23
N ILE A 119 14.14 10.07 -7.13
CA ILE A 119 14.68 9.28 -6.02
C ILE A 119 15.09 10.23 -4.89
N TYR A 120 14.48 10.09 -3.72
CA TYR A 120 14.83 10.87 -2.54
C TYR A 120 15.64 10.09 -1.50
N GLY A 121 15.70 8.76 -1.61
CA GLY A 121 16.53 7.95 -0.74
C GLY A 121 16.79 6.55 -1.28
N ILE A 122 17.69 5.84 -0.61
CA ILE A 122 18.10 4.48 -0.94
C ILE A 122 18.10 3.65 0.33
N VAL A 123 17.48 2.48 0.25
CA VAL A 123 17.46 1.45 1.30
C VAL A 123 18.18 0.21 0.78
N SER A 124 19.03 -0.39 1.60
CA SER A 124 19.67 -1.66 1.26
C SER A 124 18.77 -2.81 1.72
N GLU A 125 17.96 -3.35 0.83
CA GLU A 125 16.98 -4.40 1.17
C GLU A 125 17.64 -5.77 1.30
N ASN A 126 18.66 -6.04 0.48
CA ASN A 126 19.55 -7.19 0.65
C ASN A 126 20.97 -6.81 0.20
N SER A 127 21.93 -7.72 0.34
CA SER A 127 23.34 -7.46 0.01
C SER A 127 23.59 -7.12 -1.48
N LEU A 128 22.63 -7.39 -2.36
CA LEU A 128 22.75 -7.22 -3.81
C LEU A 128 21.94 -6.04 -4.36
N ILE A 129 20.73 -5.83 -3.83
CA ILE A 129 19.72 -4.92 -4.35
C ILE A 129 19.62 -3.71 -3.44
N LYS A 130 19.87 -2.55 -4.04
CA LYS A 130 19.61 -1.24 -3.45
C LYS A 130 18.23 -0.78 -3.89
N HIS A 131 17.29 -0.79 -2.96
CA HIS A 131 15.92 -0.32 -3.17
C HIS A 131 15.92 1.21 -3.21
N LYS A 132 15.58 1.77 -4.37
CA LYS A 132 15.50 3.23 -4.56
C LYS A 132 14.11 3.69 -4.16
N ILE A 133 14.04 4.55 -3.15
CA ILE A 133 12.79 5.14 -2.69
C ILE A 133 12.49 6.37 -3.54
N MET A 134 11.37 6.32 -4.26
CA MET A 134 10.96 7.31 -5.25
C MET A 134 9.67 7.99 -4.83
N LEU A 135 9.53 9.27 -5.18
CA LEU A 135 8.32 10.03 -4.88
C LEU A 135 7.13 9.48 -5.68
N PRO A 136 5.94 9.34 -5.06
CA PRO A 136 4.74 8.91 -5.78
C PRO A 136 4.46 9.78 -7.01
N PRO A 137 4.04 9.20 -8.16
CA PRO A 137 4.00 9.91 -9.44
C PRO A 137 3.09 11.14 -9.52
N ARG A 138 2.09 11.25 -8.62
CA ARG A 138 1.11 12.35 -8.64
C ARG A 138 1.56 13.56 -7.83
N ASN A 139 2.64 13.42 -7.06
CA ASN A 139 3.06 14.42 -6.09
C ASN A 139 4.27 15.18 -6.64
N ARG A 140 4.32 16.46 -6.32
CA ARG A 140 5.42 17.37 -6.67
C ARG A 140 5.46 18.45 -5.62
N GLY A 141 6.62 19.05 -5.41
CA GLY A 141 6.73 20.14 -4.44
C GLY A 141 8.16 20.48 -4.10
N THR A 142 8.28 21.28 -3.05
CA THR A 142 9.56 21.69 -2.47
C THR A 142 9.80 20.93 -1.18
N VAL A 143 10.99 20.37 -1.02
CA VAL A 143 11.35 19.60 0.18
C VAL A 143 11.42 20.53 1.40
N THR A 144 10.58 20.29 2.41
CA THR A 144 10.63 21.01 3.69
C THR A 144 11.42 20.24 4.74
N TYR A 145 11.37 18.92 4.69
CA TYR A 145 12.08 18.04 5.60
C TYR A 145 12.51 16.76 4.88
N ILE A 146 13.71 16.29 5.21
CA ILE A 146 14.22 14.98 4.82
C ILE A 146 14.86 14.33 6.03
N ALA A 147 14.56 13.06 6.27
CA ALA A 147 15.11 12.32 7.38
C ALA A 147 16.64 12.13 7.22
N PRO A 148 17.42 12.23 8.31
CA PRO A 148 18.84 11.89 8.30
C PRO A 148 19.05 10.40 8.00
N PRO A 149 20.28 9.98 7.65
CA PRO A 149 20.59 8.56 7.51
C PRO A 149 20.37 7.83 8.84
N GLY A 150 19.67 6.68 8.81
CA GLY A 150 19.31 5.96 10.01
C GLY A 150 18.38 4.77 9.76
N ASN A 151 17.98 4.12 10.85
CA ASN A 151 17.09 2.97 10.82
C ASN A 151 15.64 3.43 11.02
N TYR A 152 14.79 3.18 10.03
CA TYR A 152 13.39 3.59 10.01
C TYR A 152 12.47 2.43 9.67
N ASP A 153 11.26 2.47 10.20
CA ASP A 153 10.20 1.52 9.89
C ASP A 153 9.44 1.99 8.64
N THR A 154 8.66 1.10 8.02
CA THR A 154 7.90 1.41 6.79
C THR A 154 6.83 2.49 6.99
N SER A 155 6.40 2.71 8.22
CA SER A 155 5.44 3.76 8.62
C SER A 155 6.07 5.10 8.98
N ASP A 156 7.41 5.17 9.12
CA ASP A 156 8.08 6.40 9.54
C ASP A 156 8.11 7.44 8.41
N VAL A 157 7.94 8.70 8.80
CA VAL A 157 7.96 9.82 7.86
C VAL A 157 9.41 10.17 7.53
N VAL A 158 9.78 9.97 6.27
CA VAL A 158 11.15 10.18 5.77
C VAL A 158 11.29 11.44 4.92
N LEU A 159 10.18 12.00 4.43
CA LEU A 159 10.16 13.18 3.58
C LEU A 159 8.89 13.99 3.82
N GLU A 160 9.00 15.31 3.89
CA GLU A 160 7.87 16.22 3.82
C GLU A 160 8.06 17.18 2.64
N LEU A 161 6.99 17.36 1.88
CA LEU A 161 6.94 18.29 0.76
C LEU A 161 5.90 19.36 1.02
N GLU A 162 6.17 20.56 0.52
CA GLU A 162 5.22 21.65 0.46
C GLU A 162 4.91 21.99 -0.99
N PHE A 163 3.61 22.01 -1.31
CA PHE A 163 3.08 22.40 -2.61
C PHE A 163 1.84 23.25 -2.41
N GLU A 164 1.82 24.46 -2.99
CA GLU A 164 0.69 25.40 -2.89
C GLU A 164 0.22 25.68 -1.44
N GLY A 165 1.17 25.69 -0.48
CA GLY A 165 0.88 25.94 0.95
C GLY A 165 0.34 24.72 1.71
N VAL A 166 0.21 23.57 1.06
CA VAL A 166 -0.15 22.30 1.69
C VAL A 166 1.12 21.48 1.95
N LYS A 167 1.30 21.06 3.20
CA LYS A 167 2.39 20.16 3.61
C LYS A 167 1.91 18.71 3.61
N GLU A 168 2.60 17.87 2.86
CA GLU A 168 2.27 16.46 2.70
C GLU A 168 3.45 15.59 3.17
N LYS A 169 3.14 14.51 3.88
CA LYS A 169 4.11 13.62 4.49
C LYS A 169 4.25 12.34 3.66
N PHE A 170 5.48 11.89 3.50
CA PHE A 170 5.82 10.69 2.74
C PHE A 170 6.66 9.73 3.57
N THR A 171 6.34 8.45 3.47
CA THR A 171 7.05 7.33 4.10
C THR A 171 7.90 6.59 3.06
N MET A 172 8.49 5.46 3.42
CA MET A 172 9.20 4.60 2.45
C MET A 172 8.27 3.72 1.61
N VAL A 173 6.98 3.70 1.93
CA VAL A 173 5.96 2.89 1.26
C VAL A 173 5.01 3.80 0.49
N GLN A 174 4.68 3.40 -0.74
CA GLN A 174 3.62 4.02 -1.52
C GLN A 174 2.53 3.01 -1.85
N VAL A 175 1.28 3.48 -1.93
CA VAL A 175 0.14 2.67 -2.31
C VAL A 175 -0.21 2.96 -3.77
N TRP A 176 -0.23 1.94 -4.63
CA TRP A 176 -0.53 2.10 -6.05
C TRP A 176 -1.67 1.19 -6.52
N PRO A 177 -2.67 1.72 -7.25
CA PRO A 177 -3.76 0.91 -7.79
C PRO A 177 -3.28 -0.10 -8.84
N VAL A 178 -3.65 -1.38 -8.71
CA VAL A 178 -3.17 -2.45 -9.60
C VAL A 178 -3.72 -2.34 -11.03
N ARG A 179 -4.90 -1.74 -11.19
CA ARG A 179 -5.55 -1.53 -12.50
C ARG A 179 -5.08 -0.27 -13.22
N GLN A 180 -4.26 0.55 -12.57
CA GLN A 180 -3.73 1.78 -13.15
C GLN A 180 -2.30 1.54 -13.62
N VAL A 181 -2.06 1.71 -14.92
CA VAL A 181 -0.72 1.61 -15.51
C VAL A 181 0.20 2.62 -14.82
N ARG A 182 1.40 2.18 -14.43
CA ARG A 182 2.40 3.08 -13.85
C ARG A 182 2.83 4.10 -14.91
N PRO A 183 2.81 5.40 -14.59
CA PRO A 183 3.28 6.42 -15.52
C PRO A 183 4.78 6.24 -15.76
N VAL A 184 5.18 6.47 -17.00
CA VAL A 184 6.57 6.42 -17.46
C VAL A 184 6.78 7.60 -18.42
N THR A 185 8.01 8.09 -18.46
CA THR A 185 8.48 9.11 -19.43
C THR A 185 8.97 8.47 -20.71
#